data_AF-A0A7K2MXE0-F1
#
_entry.id   AF-A0A7K2MXE0-F1
#
_cell.length_a   1.000
_cell.length_b   1.000
_cell.length_c   1.000
_cell.angle_alpha   90.00
_cell.angle_beta   90.00
_cell.angle_gamma   90.00
#
_symmetry.space_group_name_H-M   'P 1'
#
loop_
_entity.id
_entity.type
_entity.pdbx_description
1 polymer ?
#
loop_
_entity_poly.entity_id
_entity_poly.type
_entity_poly.pdbx_seq_one_letter_code
_entity_poly.pdbx_strand_id
1 'polypeptide(L)'
;NGKAFFTEDGLGFTEADLTTWWTRAEKGVKSGLFADPKKVAQIKPKSALSAELAGSEFTWDNFTVRYTSEGKSEYGLAPIPTTDGKRTGQYLGSLMLSAYKRTQHPKEVARFIDFMVHDPEVAKIMGYDRGVPTTQTQYDAYRPTDPVNKAIAAYEESLVEAGVLERITPHPNGADICEAAFLRIAEEMALGSRSVEEAVKQFFTESKTALAG
;
A
#
# COMPACT_ATOMS: atom_id res chain seq x y z
N ASN A 1 14.25 6.22 -9.79
CA ASN A 1 15.60 5.63 -10.03
C ASN A 1 15.57 4.26 -10.68
N GLY A 2 14.41 3.71 -11.05
CA GLY A 2 14.33 2.46 -11.80
C GLY A 2 14.75 1.19 -11.07
N LYS A 3 14.88 1.26 -9.74
CA LYS A 3 15.20 0.16 -8.84
C LYS A 3 13.92 -0.37 -8.20
N ALA A 4 13.82 -1.68 -8.06
CA ALA A 4 12.75 -2.33 -7.31
C ALA A 4 13.09 -2.34 -5.81
N PHE A 5 12.07 -2.49 -4.95
CA PHE A 5 12.32 -2.72 -3.52
C PHE A 5 12.92 -4.12 -3.31
N PHE A 6 12.32 -5.13 -3.95
CA PHE A 6 12.82 -6.50 -3.99
C PHE A 6 13.17 -6.94 -5.41
N THR A 7 14.14 -7.84 -5.51
CA THR A 7 14.45 -8.68 -6.68
C THR A 7 14.21 -10.14 -6.32
N GLU A 8 14.42 -11.06 -7.26
CA GLU A 8 14.34 -12.50 -6.98
C GLU A 8 15.32 -12.93 -5.87
N ASP A 9 16.44 -12.21 -5.73
CA ASP A 9 17.55 -12.58 -4.84
C ASP A 9 17.63 -11.75 -3.55
N GLY A 10 16.74 -10.77 -3.33
CA GLY A 10 16.75 -9.94 -2.12
C GLY A 10 16.34 -8.49 -2.33
N LEU A 11 17.02 -7.54 -1.68
CA LEU A 11 16.75 -6.10 -1.84
C LEU A 11 17.27 -5.59 -3.20
N GLY A 12 16.47 -4.78 -3.88
CA GLY A 12 16.82 -4.17 -5.17
C GLY A 12 17.53 -2.81 -5.07
N PHE A 13 17.93 -2.40 -3.87
CA PHE A 13 18.56 -1.11 -3.59
C PHE A 13 19.68 -1.22 -2.56
N THR A 14 20.50 -0.18 -2.49
CA THR A 14 21.70 -0.12 -1.64
C THR A 14 21.48 0.72 -0.38
N GLU A 15 22.37 0.59 0.61
CA GLU A 15 22.39 1.47 1.79
C GLU A 15 22.45 2.95 1.40
N ALA A 16 23.19 3.30 0.36
CA ALA A 16 23.29 4.67 -0.14
C ALA A 16 21.96 5.19 -0.71
N ASP A 17 21.20 4.33 -1.40
CA ASP A 17 19.86 4.68 -1.90
C ASP A 17 18.92 4.97 -0.73
N LEU A 18 18.90 4.08 0.27
CA LEU A 18 18.03 4.24 1.43
C LEU A 18 18.42 5.44 2.29
N THR A 19 19.73 5.68 2.48
CA THR A 19 20.24 6.87 3.17
C THR A 19 19.72 8.13 2.49
N THR A 20 19.85 8.22 1.16
CA THR A 20 19.36 9.37 0.39
C THR A 20 17.85 9.55 0.57
N TRP A 21 17.09 8.46 0.52
CA TRP A 21 15.63 8.47 0.68
C TRP A 21 15.20 8.93 2.06
N TRP A 22 15.75 8.33 3.12
CA TRP A 22 15.39 8.64 4.50
C TRP A 22 15.94 9.98 4.99
N THR A 23 17.09 10.45 4.51
CA THR A 23 17.53 11.83 4.74
C THR A 23 16.54 12.83 4.14
N ARG A 24 16.02 12.57 2.94
CA ARG A 24 14.96 13.42 2.35
C ARG A 24 13.68 13.37 3.17
N ALA A 25 13.28 12.19 3.64
CA ALA A 25 12.10 12.01 4.47
C ALA A 25 12.22 12.78 5.80
N GLU A 26 13.36 12.65 6.49
CA GLU A 26 13.66 13.35 7.74
C GLU A 26 13.63 14.87 7.55
N LYS A 27 14.19 15.38 6.44
CA LYS A 27 14.10 16.81 6.10
C LYS A 27 12.64 17.25 5.91
N GLY A 28 11.82 16.43 5.25
CA GLY A 28 10.40 16.71 5.05
C GLY A 28 9.60 16.78 6.36
N VAL A 29 9.92 15.92 7.33
CA VAL A 29 9.37 16.01 8.69
C VAL A 29 9.83 17.29 9.37
N LYS A 30 11.14 17.58 9.37
CA LYS A 30 11.72 18.77 10.03
C LYS A 30 11.20 20.09 9.45
N SER A 31 10.92 20.14 8.14
CA SER A 31 10.38 21.34 7.48
C SER A 31 8.87 21.48 7.62
N GLY A 32 8.17 20.51 8.21
CA GLY A 32 6.70 20.47 8.26
C GLY A 32 6.04 20.18 6.91
N LEU A 33 6.78 19.65 5.93
CA LEU A 33 6.21 19.19 4.66
C LEU A 33 5.36 17.93 4.87
N PHE A 34 5.80 17.05 5.77
CA PHE A 34 5.01 15.91 6.23
C PHE A 34 4.32 16.23 7.54
N ALA A 35 3.17 15.60 7.78
CA ALA A 35 2.44 15.72 9.02
C ALA A 35 3.33 15.33 10.22
N ASP A 36 3.12 16.01 11.35
CA ASP A 36 3.88 15.76 12.59
C ASP A 36 3.73 14.28 13.02
N PRO A 37 4.81 13.49 13.01
CA PRO A 37 4.76 12.07 13.33
C PRO A 37 4.20 11.78 14.72
N LYS A 38 4.39 12.68 15.70
CA LYS A 38 3.84 12.51 17.05
C LYS A 38 2.32 12.62 17.06
N LYS A 39 1.76 13.57 16.30
CA LYS A 39 0.30 13.71 16.15
C LYS A 39 -0.28 12.53 15.39
N VAL A 40 0.39 12.10 14.32
CA VAL A 40 -0.03 10.93 13.54
C VAL A 40 -0.04 9.67 14.40
N ALA A 41 0.97 9.45 15.26
CA ALA A 41 1.02 8.31 16.17
C ALA A 41 -0.15 8.30 17.18
N GLN A 42 -0.58 9.47 17.65
CA GLN A 42 -1.68 9.59 18.63
C GLN A 42 -3.06 9.25 18.06
N ILE A 43 -3.25 9.36 16.74
CA ILE A 43 -4.55 9.15 16.10
C ILE A 43 -4.70 7.76 15.47
N LYS A 44 -3.68 6.91 15.55
CA LYS A 44 -3.75 5.53 15.06
C LYS A 44 -4.96 4.81 15.67
N PRO A 45 -5.73 4.02 14.88
CA PRO A 45 -5.46 3.61 13.49
C PRO A 45 -6.06 4.54 12.41
N LYS A 46 -6.54 5.74 12.77
CA LYS A 46 -7.05 6.71 11.78
C LYS A 46 -5.92 7.20 10.88
N SER A 47 -6.21 7.48 9.61
CA SER A 47 -5.25 8.11 8.69
C SER A 47 -5.05 9.59 9.04
N ALA A 48 -3.84 10.10 8.82
CA ALA A 48 -3.53 11.53 8.91
C ALA A 48 -4.36 12.38 7.93
N LEU A 49 -4.72 11.83 6.76
CA LEU A 49 -5.56 12.48 5.76
C LEU A 49 -6.99 12.67 6.27
N SER A 50 -7.64 11.59 6.74
CA SER A 50 -9.00 11.68 7.32
C SER A 50 -9.06 12.38 8.68
N ALA A 51 -7.92 12.55 9.34
CA ALA A 51 -7.78 13.36 10.55
C ALA A 51 -7.49 14.84 10.25
N GLU A 52 -7.42 15.24 8.97
CA GLU A 52 -7.13 16.60 8.52
C GLU A 52 -5.76 17.11 9.00
N LEU A 53 -4.83 16.19 9.27
CA LEU A 53 -3.43 16.48 9.64
C LEU A 53 -2.50 16.50 8.41
N ALA A 54 -2.91 15.88 7.31
CA ALA A 54 -2.20 15.86 6.04
C ALA A 54 -3.14 16.21 4.88
N GLY A 55 -2.64 16.91 3.87
CA GLY A 55 -3.41 17.23 2.65
C GLY A 55 -3.44 16.12 1.60
N SER A 56 -2.58 15.09 1.74
CA SER A 56 -2.53 13.92 0.84
C SER A 56 -1.87 12.75 1.56
N GLU A 57 -2.09 11.53 1.05
CA GLU A 57 -1.46 10.30 1.50
C GLU A 57 -1.14 9.41 0.28
N PHE A 58 0.00 8.73 0.30
CA PHE A 58 0.32 7.71 -0.68
C PHE A 58 -0.17 6.36 -0.18
N THR A 59 -1.22 5.84 -0.81
CA THR A 59 -1.86 4.57 -0.44
C THR A 59 -2.58 3.96 -1.66
N TRP A 60 -3.23 2.82 -1.46
CA TRP A 60 -4.12 2.20 -2.43
C TRP A 60 -5.39 3.03 -2.65
N ASP A 61 -5.85 3.08 -3.88
CA ASP A 61 -7.00 3.88 -4.32
C ASP A 61 -8.32 3.48 -3.64
N ASN A 62 -8.50 2.19 -3.36
CA ASN A 62 -9.66 1.64 -2.66
C ASN A 62 -9.85 2.24 -1.25
N PHE A 63 -8.78 2.76 -0.62
CA PHE A 63 -8.90 3.46 0.67
C PHE A 63 -9.71 4.76 0.57
N THR A 64 -9.98 5.28 -0.63
CA THR A 64 -10.90 6.42 -0.83
C THR A 64 -12.30 6.12 -0.27
N VAL A 65 -12.76 4.86 -0.32
CA VAL A 65 -14.01 4.42 0.33
C VAL A 65 -13.93 4.69 1.84
N ARG A 66 -12.85 4.24 2.48
CA ARG A 66 -12.60 4.45 3.90
C ARG A 66 -12.49 5.94 4.25
N TYR A 67 -11.72 6.71 3.49
CA TYR A 67 -11.52 8.13 3.76
C TYR A 67 -12.83 8.92 3.70
N THR A 68 -13.67 8.66 2.70
CA THR A 68 -15.00 9.28 2.59
C THR A 68 -15.93 8.89 3.74
N SER A 69 -15.78 7.68 4.31
CA SER A 69 -16.59 7.22 5.44
C SER A 69 -16.14 7.75 6.81
N GLU A 70 -14.84 7.90 7.03
CA GLU A 70 -14.25 8.30 8.34
C GLU A 70 -13.91 9.80 8.43
N GLY A 71 -13.82 10.44 7.27
CA GLY A 71 -13.41 11.81 7.07
C GLY A 71 -14.58 12.79 6.95
N LYS A 72 -14.25 14.07 6.81
CA LYS A 72 -15.23 15.16 6.63
C LYS A 72 -14.97 16.00 5.37
N SER A 73 -13.85 15.74 4.70
CA SER A 73 -13.42 16.47 3.52
C SER A 73 -13.90 15.78 2.24
N GLU A 74 -13.74 16.45 1.11
CA GLU A 74 -13.83 15.81 -0.20
C GLU A 74 -12.48 15.19 -0.55
N TYR A 75 -12.48 13.92 -0.96
CA TYR A 75 -11.27 13.16 -1.28
C TYR A 75 -11.20 12.90 -2.79
N GLY A 76 -10.01 13.04 -3.35
CA GLY A 76 -9.72 12.78 -4.76
C GLY A 76 -8.51 11.88 -4.93
N LEU A 77 -8.44 11.23 -6.10
CA LEU A 77 -7.33 10.39 -6.51
C LEU A 77 -6.42 11.17 -7.45
N ALA A 78 -5.11 10.95 -7.33
CA ALA A 78 -4.10 11.55 -8.18
C ALA A 78 -2.99 10.54 -8.52
N PRO A 79 -2.31 10.68 -9.66
CA PRO A 79 -1.13 9.87 -9.98
C PRO A 79 -0.01 10.05 -8.95
N ILE A 80 0.81 9.02 -8.76
CA ILE A 80 2.02 9.11 -7.92
C ILE A 80 3.03 10.04 -8.62
N PRO A 81 3.68 10.98 -7.90
CA PRO A 81 4.73 11.80 -8.48
C PRO A 81 5.90 10.98 -9.02
N THR A 82 6.24 11.17 -10.29
CA THR A 82 7.38 10.52 -10.96
C THR A 82 8.40 11.54 -11.45
N THR A 83 9.61 11.07 -11.73
CA THR A 83 10.67 11.91 -12.30
C THR A 83 10.62 11.98 -13.82
N ASP A 84 9.99 11.01 -14.49
CA ASP A 84 10.01 10.87 -15.94
C ASP A 84 8.60 10.77 -16.57
N GLY A 85 7.54 10.75 -15.76
CA GLY A 85 6.15 10.60 -16.23
C GLY A 85 5.81 9.20 -16.76
N LYS A 86 6.74 8.23 -16.69
CA LYS A 86 6.62 6.93 -17.36
C LYS A 86 6.72 5.76 -16.38
N ARG A 87 7.63 5.84 -15.42
CA ARG A 87 7.87 4.77 -14.44
C ARG A 87 7.26 5.17 -13.11
N THR A 88 6.01 4.76 -12.91
CA THR A 88 5.21 5.12 -11.74
C THR A 88 5.45 4.19 -10.55
N GLY A 89 5.97 2.99 -10.78
CA GLY A 89 5.99 1.90 -9.80
C GLY A 89 4.60 1.39 -9.43
N GLN A 90 3.53 1.89 -10.05
CA GLN A 90 2.16 1.51 -9.74
C GLN A 90 1.81 0.20 -10.46
N TYR A 91 1.06 -0.66 -9.78
CA TYR A 91 0.46 -1.86 -10.33
C TYR A 91 -0.93 -2.02 -9.74
N LEU A 92 -1.81 -2.74 -10.44
CA LEU A 92 -3.12 -3.12 -9.89
C LEU A 92 -2.95 -4.39 -9.07
N GLY A 93 -3.29 -4.29 -7.79
CA GLY A 93 -3.19 -5.37 -6.82
C GLY A 93 -4.30 -5.21 -5.78
N SER A 94 -4.81 -6.33 -5.31
CA SER A 94 -5.80 -6.37 -4.23
C SER A 94 -5.35 -7.40 -3.18
N LEU A 95 -6.24 -7.71 -2.25
CA LEU A 95 -6.03 -8.62 -1.14
C LEU A 95 -6.21 -10.06 -1.59
N MET A 96 -5.47 -10.96 -0.94
CA MET A 96 -5.63 -12.39 -1.12
C MET A 96 -6.28 -13.00 0.12
N LEU A 97 -7.24 -13.89 -0.08
CA LEU A 97 -7.76 -14.76 0.98
C LEU A 97 -6.97 -16.06 0.97
N SER A 98 -6.44 -16.45 2.13
CA SER A 98 -5.66 -17.67 2.31
C SER A 98 -6.25 -18.56 3.39
N ALA A 99 -6.15 -19.87 3.19
CA ALA A 99 -6.57 -20.88 4.16
C ALA A 99 -5.36 -21.38 4.96
N TYR A 100 -5.51 -21.48 6.28
CA TYR A 100 -4.47 -22.10 7.10
C TYR A 100 -4.34 -23.59 6.78
N LYS A 101 -3.12 -24.03 6.45
CA LYS A 101 -2.85 -25.43 6.07
C LYS A 101 -3.32 -26.47 7.09
N ARG A 102 -3.39 -26.14 8.39
CA ARG A 102 -3.82 -27.07 9.46
C ARG A 102 -5.21 -26.75 10.02
N THR A 103 -6.05 -26.02 9.29
CA THR A 103 -7.45 -25.78 9.70
C THR A 103 -8.20 -27.08 9.91
N GLN A 104 -9.04 -27.13 10.94
CA GLN A 104 -9.94 -28.28 11.20
C GLN A 104 -11.19 -28.25 10.31
N HIS A 105 -11.39 -27.17 9.55
CA HIS A 105 -12.57 -26.93 8.71
C HIS A 105 -12.20 -26.60 7.25
N PRO A 106 -11.45 -27.46 6.54
CA PRO A 106 -10.93 -27.13 5.21
C PRO A 106 -12.02 -26.91 4.17
N LYS A 107 -13.15 -27.64 4.25
CA LYS A 107 -14.26 -27.50 3.30
C LYS A 107 -15.03 -26.20 3.51
N GLU A 108 -15.29 -25.84 4.75
CA GLU A 108 -16.01 -24.61 5.11
C GLU A 108 -15.18 -23.38 4.77
N VAL A 109 -13.86 -23.41 5.04
CA VAL A 109 -12.95 -22.32 4.66
C VAL A 109 -12.89 -22.18 3.14
N ALA A 110 -12.75 -23.28 2.40
CA ALA A 110 -12.76 -23.23 0.94
C ALA A 110 -14.08 -22.65 0.40
N ARG A 111 -15.23 -23.08 0.95
CA ARG A 111 -16.54 -22.54 0.57
C ARG A 111 -16.69 -21.05 0.88
N PHE A 112 -16.13 -20.59 1.99
CA PHE A 112 -16.14 -19.17 2.33
C PHE A 112 -15.28 -18.35 1.37
N ILE A 113 -14.07 -18.82 1.04
CA ILE A 113 -13.21 -18.15 0.06
C ILE A 113 -13.89 -18.10 -1.31
N ASP A 114 -14.49 -19.22 -1.74
CA ASP A 114 -15.24 -19.29 -3.00
C ASP A 114 -16.40 -18.29 -3.04
N PHE A 115 -17.22 -18.24 -1.98
CA PHE A 115 -18.26 -17.24 -1.83
C PHE A 115 -17.72 -15.81 -1.94
N MET A 116 -16.67 -15.47 -1.19
CA MET A 116 -16.10 -14.12 -1.19
C MET A 116 -15.56 -13.68 -2.55
N VAL A 117 -15.04 -14.62 -3.36
CA VAL A 117 -14.32 -14.30 -4.60
C VAL A 117 -15.18 -14.46 -5.85
N HIS A 118 -16.20 -15.34 -5.82
CA HIS A 118 -17.00 -15.66 -7.00
C HIS A 118 -18.47 -15.25 -6.88
N ASP A 119 -19.00 -15.04 -5.68
CA ASP A 119 -20.42 -14.69 -5.55
C ASP A 119 -20.67 -13.24 -6.00
N PRO A 120 -21.57 -13.01 -6.98
CA PRO A 120 -21.86 -11.67 -7.49
C PRO A 120 -22.47 -10.74 -6.43
N GLU A 121 -23.14 -11.27 -5.41
CA GLU A 121 -23.73 -10.47 -4.35
C GLU A 121 -22.67 -9.82 -3.47
N VAL A 122 -21.51 -10.46 -3.31
CA VAL A 122 -20.37 -9.88 -2.58
C VAL A 122 -19.89 -8.60 -3.25
N ALA A 123 -19.81 -8.57 -4.59
CA ALA A 123 -19.42 -7.36 -5.33
C ALA A 123 -20.43 -6.21 -5.16
N LYS A 124 -21.73 -6.53 -5.13
CA LYS A 124 -22.78 -5.51 -4.92
C LYS A 124 -22.76 -4.93 -3.51
N ILE A 125 -22.46 -5.75 -2.51
CA ILE A 125 -22.39 -5.33 -1.11
C ILE A 125 -21.11 -4.54 -0.85
N MET A 126 -19.97 -5.05 -1.30
CA MET A 126 -18.65 -4.50 -0.96
C MET A 126 -18.26 -3.33 -1.88
N GLY A 127 -18.85 -3.23 -3.07
CA GLY A 127 -18.41 -2.30 -4.10
C GLY A 127 -16.90 -2.45 -4.33
N TYR A 128 -16.15 -1.35 -4.31
CA TYR A 128 -14.69 -1.36 -4.43
C TYR A 128 -13.96 -1.17 -3.10
N ASP A 129 -14.57 -1.44 -1.94
CA ASP A 129 -13.90 -1.36 -0.63
C ASP A 129 -12.62 -2.22 -0.57
N ARG A 130 -12.60 -3.34 -1.31
CA ARG A 130 -11.44 -4.25 -1.45
C ARG A 130 -10.82 -4.19 -2.84
N GLY A 131 -10.93 -3.06 -3.53
CA GLY A 131 -10.48 -2.89 -4.91
C GLY A 131 -11.49 -3.39 -5.93
N VAL A 132 -11.16 -3.19 -7.21
CA VAL A 132 -12.02 -3.61 -8.32
C VAL A 132 -12.06 -5.15 -8.40
N PRO A 133 -13.26 -5.78 -8.48
CA PRO A 133 -13.37 -7.22 -8.54
C PRO A 133 -12.61 -7.82 -9.72
N THR A 134 -11.85 -8.88 -9.46
CA THR A 134 -10.95 -9.51 -10.46
C THR A 134 -11.61 -10.65 -11.23
N THR A 135 -12.72 -11.21 -10.73
CA THR A 135 -13.48 -12.24 -11.45
C THR A 135 -14.51 -11.59 -12.35
N GLN A 136 -14.64 -12.10 -13.58
CA GLN A 136 -15.60 -11.56 -14.55
C GLN A 136 -17.04 -11.54 -13.99
N THR A 137 -17.42 -12.59 -13.25
CA THR A 137 -18.74 -12.70 -12.62
C THR A 137 -19.02 -11.57 -11.63
N GLN A 138 -18.08 -11.27 -10.74
CA GLN A 138 -18.24 -10.17 -9.79
C GLN A 138 -18.14 -8.81 -10.46
N TYR A 139 -17.19 -8.69 -11.40
CA TYR A 139 -17.01 -7.47 -12.17
C TYR A 139 -18.31 -7.09 -12.90
N ASP A 140 -18.96 -8.02 -13.61
CA ASP A 140 -20.21 -7.74 -14.32
C ASP A 140 -21.43 -7.52 -13.42
N ALA A 141 -21.41 -8.07 -12.20
CA ALA A 141 -22.50 -7.95 -11.25
C ALA A 141 -22.60 -6.57 -10.59
N TYR A 142 -21.53 -5.79 -10.59
CA TYR A 142 -21.48 -4.47 -9.98
C TYR A 142 -21.03 -3.40 -10.97
N ARG A 143 -21.79 -2.31 -11.03
CA ARG A 143 -21.42 -1.09 -11.75
C ARG A 143 -21.48 0.05 -10.73
N PRO A 144 -20.37 0.77 -10.49
CA PRO A 144 -20.36 1.89 -9.56
C PRO A 144 -21.46 2.91 -9.84
N THR A 145 -22.31 3.17 -8.84
CA THR A 145 -23.35 4.20 -8.93
C THR A 145 -23.00 5.43 -8.13
N ASP A 146 -22.32 5.25 -7.00
CA ASP A 146 -21.87 6.32 -6.12
C ASP A 146 -20.61 7.03 -6.65
N PRO A 147 -20.38 8.29 -6.26
CA PRO A 147 -19.24 9.06 -6.76
C PRO A 147 -17.87 8.47 -6.43
N VAL A 148 -17.72 7.81 -5.28
CA VAL A 148 -16.41 7.31 -4.80
C VAL A 148 -15.96 6.13 -5.64
N ASN A 149 -16.81 5.11 -5.80
CA ASN A 149 -16.48 3.94 -6.60
C ASN A 149 -16.34 4.29 -8.08
N LYS A 150 -17.06 5.31 -8.58
CA LYS A 150 -16.85 5.86 -9.93
C LYS A 150 -15.48 6.52 -10.10
N ALA A 151 -15.02 7.27 -9.10
CA ALA A 151 -13.70 7.89 -9.14
C ALA A 151 -12.58 6.84 -9.12
N ILE A 152 -12.73 5.77 -8.34
CA ILE A 152 -11.80 4.63 -8.33
C ILE A 152 -11.77 3.96 -9.71
N ALA A 153 -12.93 3.62 -10.29
CA ALA A 153 -13.02 3.02 -11.63
C ALA A 153 -12.29 3.87 -12.68
N ALA A 154 -12.62 5.17 -12.74
CA ALA A 154 -12.05 6.10 -13.70
C ALA A 154 -10.54 6.28 -13.50
N TYR A 155 -10.06 6.22 -12.26
CA TYR A 155 -8.64 6.31 -11.96
C TYR A 155 -7.89 5.07 -12.47
N GLU A 156 -8.35 3.86 -12.16
CA GLU A 156 -7.72 2.63 -12.68
C GLU A 156 -7.75 2.59 -14.23
N GLU A 157 -8.88 2.93 -14.85
CA GLU A 157 -9.01 3.06 -16.31
C GLU A 157 -7.97 4.03 -16.88
N SER A 158 -7.79 5.20 -16.26
CA SER A 158 -6.81 6.19 -16.72
C SER A 158 -5.35 5.69 -16.64
N LEU A 159 -5.02 4.85 -15.65
CA LEU A 159 -3.68 4.25 -15.53
C LEU A 159 -3.43 3.21 -16.61
N VAL A 160 -4.46 2.41 -16.96
CA VAL A 160 -4.41 1.44 -18.05
C VAL A 160 -4.27 2.15 -19.40
N GLU A 161 -5.10 3.16 -19.67
CA GLU A 161 -5.07 3.94 -20.90
C GLU A 161 -3.73 4.66 -21.10
N ALA A 162 -3.16 5.19 -20.02
CA ALA A 162 -1.85 5.84 -20.05
C ALA A 162 -0.69 4.85 -20.24
N GLY A 163 -0.91 3.55 -20.04
CA GLY A 163 0.12 2.51 -20.17
C GLY A 163 1.25 2.64 -19.13
N VAL A 164 0.92 3.12 -17.93
CA VAL A 164 1.91 3.42 -16.87
C VAL A 164 2.00 2.38 -15.76
N LEU A 165 1.20 1.30 -15.85
CA LEU A 165 1.23 0.20 -14.90
C LEU A 165 2.49 -0.66 -15.10
N GLU A 166 3.22 -0.89 -14.02
CA GLU A 166 4.40 -1.77 -13.97
C GLU A 166 4.02 -3.17 -13.47
N ARG A 167 4.91 -4.14 -13.70
CA ARG A 167 4.73 -5.50 -13.18
C ARG A 167 5.03 -5.52 -11.68
N ILE A 168 4.27 -6.36 -10.97
CA ILE A 168 4.57 -6.69 -9.57
C ILE A 168 5.99 -7.26 -9.50
N THR A 169 6.79 -6.72 -8.59
CA THR A 169 8.15 -7.21 -8.33
C THR A 169 8.09 -8.52 -7.56
N PRO A 170 9.03 -9.46 -7.78
CA PRO A 170 9.14 -10.67 -6.98
C PRO A 170 9.26 -10.35 -5.49
N HIS A 171 8.58 -11.13 -4.64
CA HIS A 171 8.74 -11.07 -3.19
C HIS A 171 9.50 -12.32 -2.74
N PRO A 172 10.79 -12.22 -2.40
CA PRO A 172 11.54 -13.35 -1.88
C PRO A 172 11.02 -13.79 -0.51
N ASN A 173 11.40 -15.00 -0.07
CA ASN A 173 11.15 -15.42 1.31
C ASN A 173 11.71 -14.38 2.30
N GLY A 174 10.92 -14.03 3.31
CA GLY A 174 11.28 -13.00 4.29
C GLY A 174 11.03 -11.55 3.86
N ALA A 175 10.43 -11.31 2.68
CA ALA A 175 10.05 -9.97 2.23
C ALA A 175 9.10 -9.27 3.22
N ASP A 176 8.14 -10.01 3.79
CA ASP A 176 7.20 -9.52 4.81
C ASP A 176 7.90 -9.04 6.08
N ILE A 177 8.94 -9.77 6.52
CA ILE A 177 9.77 -9.37 7.66
C ILE A 177 10.56 -8.09 7.33
N CYS A 178 11.09 -7.98 6.11
CA CYS A 178 11.78 -6.77 5.66
C CYS A 178 10.83 -5.56 5.63
N GLU A 179 9.62 -5.71 5.10
CA GLU A 179 8.60 -4.65 5.08
C GLU A 179 8.20 -4.20 6.48
N ALA A 180 7.96 -5.14 7.39
CA ALA A 180 7.66 -4.84 8.79
C ALA A 180 8.81 -4.07 9.47
N ALA A 181 10.06 -4.48 9.21
CA ALA A 181 11.24 -3.78 9.70
C ALA A 181 11.34 -2.36 9.11
N PHE A 182 11.11 -2.19 7.81
CA PHE A 182 11.13 -0.89 7.14
C PHE A 182 10.15 0.09 7.81
N LEU A 183 8.90 -0.33 8.01
CA LEU A 183 7.86 0.52 8.60
C LEU A 183 8.18 0.90 10.05
N ARG A 184 8.59 -0.07 10.87
CA ARG A 184 8.94 0.16 12.27
C ARG A 184 10.13 1.10 12.41
N ILE A 185 11.20 0.87 11.65
CA ILE A 185 12.42 1.69 11.71
C ILE A 185 12.15 3.10 11.18
N ALA A 186 11.35 3.24 10.12
CA ALA A 186 10.94 4.54 9.61
C ALA A 186 10.11 5.33 10.63
N GLU A 187 9.24 4.65 11.41
CA GLU A 187 8.49 5.29 12.50
C GLU A 187 9.41 5.74 13.64
N GLU A 188 10.37 4.91 14.07
CA GLU A 188 11.38 5.30 15.07
C GLU A 188 12.17 6.53 14.63
N MET A 189 12.61 6.56 13.36
CA MET A 189 13.29 7.71 12.78
C MET A 189 12.39 8.95 12.75
N ALA A 190 11.14 8.82 12.32
CA ALA A 190 10.18 9.92 12.26
C ALA A 190 9.86 10.51 13.64
N LEU A 191 9.85 9.68 14.68
CA LEU A 191 9.69 10.10 16.09
C LEU A 191 10.97 10.68 16.70
N GLY A 192 12.09 10.62 15.98
CA GLY A 192 13.40 11.13 16.41
C GLY A 192 14.12 10.23 17.42
N SER A 193 13.71 8.97 17.56
CA SER A 193 14.39 8.00 18.43
C SER A 193 15.56 7.28 17.75
N ARG A 194 15.80 7.55 16.47
CA ARG A 194 16.88 6.94 15.68
C ARG A 194 17.40 7.89 14.60
N SER A 195 18.72 7.91 14.39
CA SER A 195 19.33 8.64 13.26
C SER A 195 19.15 7.89 11.93
N VAL A 196 19.28 8.60 10.81
CA VAL A 196 19.21 7.97 9.47
C VAL A 196 20.29 6.88 9.31
N GLU A 197 21.51 7.13 9.78
CA GLU A 197 22.62 6.18 9.68
C GLU A 197 22.32 4.88 10.43
N GLU A 198 21.87 4.99 11.68
CA GLU A 198 21.49 3.82 12.48
C GLU A 198 20.30 3.08 11.89
N ALA A 199 19.32 3.81 11.34
CA ALA A 199 18.15 3.25 10.69
C ALA A 199 18.55 2.40 9.49
N VAL A 200 19.38 2.93 8.59
CA VAL A 200 19.83 2.23 7.38
C VAL A 200 20.58 0.96 7.76
N LYS A 201 21.55 1.07 8.67
CA LYS A 201 22.34 -0.08 9.13
C LYS A 201 21.45 -1.17 9.74
N GLN A 202 20.50 -0.78 10.58
CA GLN A 202 19.57 -1.71 11.22
C GLN A 202 18.70 -2.42 10.17
N PHE A 203 18.10 -1.67 9.24
CA PHE A 203 17.24 -2.22 8.20
C PHE A 203 17.97 -3.24 7.33
N PHE A 204 19.19 -2.94 6.88
CA PHE A 204 19.98 -3.89 6.07
C PHE A 204 20.42 -5.13 6.86
N THR A 205 20.70 -4.97 8.16
CA THR A 205 21.04 -6.10 9.04
C THR A 205 19.86 -7.05 9.23
N GLU A 206 18.67 -6.51 9.51
CA GLU A 206 17.44 -7.29 9.65
C GLU A 206 17.04 -7.94 8.31
N SER A 207 17.10 -7.17 7.21
CA SER A 207 16.77 -7.68 5.87
C SER A 207 17.70 -8.82 5.45
N LYS A 208 19.01 -8.69 5.70
CA LYS A 208 19.96 -9.78 5.44
C LYS A 208 19.62 -11.06 6.19
N THR A 209 19.13 -10.93 7.42
CA THR A 209 18.73 -12.07 8.25
C THR A 209 17.43 -12.69 7.73
N ALA A 210 16.45 -11.86 7.39
CA ALA A 210 15.15 -12.29 6.88
C ALA A 210 15.27 -13.01 5.54
N LEU A 211 16.11 -12.51 4.64
CA LEU A 211 16.30 -13.04 3.28
C LEU A 211 17.25 -14.25 3.21
N ALA A 212 17.84 -14.67 4.33
CA ALA A 212 18.74 -15.82 4.38
C ALA A 212 18.02 -17.18 4.52
N GLY A 213 16.69 -17.18 4.70
CA GLY A 213 15.85 -18.38 4.87
C GLY A 213 15.04 -18.73 3.62
#